data_AF-W9C518-F1
#
_entry.id   AF-W9C518-F1
#
_cell.length_a   1.000
_cell.length_b   1.000
_cell.length_c   1.000
_cell.angle_alpha   90.00
_cell.angle_beta   90.00
_cell.angle_gamma   90.00
#
_symmetry.space_group_name_H-M   'P 1'
#
loop_
_entity.id
_entity.type
_entity.pdbx_description
1 polymer ?
#
loop_
_entity_poly.entity_id
_entity_poly.type
_entity_poly.pdbx_seq_one_letter_code
_entity_poly.pdbx_strand_id
1 'polypeptide(L)'
;MVTQRQGCTAPRGFMQRIPMKAQLRSKLQDQLECYLHIEPQNNNIPCGLIEAYFDVPKSGGTNYEVQLPAKEDPKPEELQKLQNLCRLKVQVLSRELDPLPHSDKGKGVARPTDSGSDEVPPSLLTKDRPDTIRIKNIPITYTREIVEMVIKTEWRSAPRIHSLALHTKEYLYATVTFPDEEFGFPTTQLPAVIKARQSRPDAPEIQYDADFLGLTTLYNASSERLPVDVDIVAVVGLGTHAFGTFRSPIHGSHDMWLRDFLPKDIQNTRVLLYGYPSTVSGGQSMEKVEDIATTFLNRLALLRKATSTPKRPIIFIGQSLGGLIVQESLLRAADSHDQYEREIFDSWHGLVGFGIPIAGLNNPSLIEAVKQQPNEVLISQLCRENGTPSNYLIELKNRFEGCCKRKERSSYAPEVLYFWEKHYSQPRTRNGVVGEKILMVKDSATPGARNLPLNSDHSKMVKYSSRSDLIFEDVSNNIKGMVESLIELRDTALASSPVNDTQHGRGNQTTKGSSALRRRGTFLSEDELDATLA
;
A
#
# COMPACT_ATOMS: atom_id res chain seq x y z
N MET A 1 62.12 3.89 -5.31
CA MET A 1 63.45 3.40 -5.76
C MET A 1 63.17 2.15 -6.60
N VAL A 2 63.45 2.03 -7.90
CA VAL A 2 64.72 2.22 -8.63
C VAL A 2 64.46 2.54 -10.13
N THR A 3 65.16 3.59 -10.60
CA THR A 3 65.69 4.04 -11.93
C THR A 3 65.01 3.89 -13.30
N GLN A 4 65.14 5.01 -14.02
CA GLN A 4 64.90 5.34 -15.43
C GLN A 4 66.14 5.07 -16.31
N ARG A 5 65.97 4.73 -17.61
CA ARG A 5 66.89 5.16 -18.69
C ARG A 5 66.11 5.58 -19.94
N GLN A 6 66.56 6.70 -20.50
CA GLN A 6 65.92 7.55 -21.48
C GLN A 6 66.07 7.05 -22.93
N GLY A 7 65.12 7.48 -23.76
CA GLY A 7 65.30 7.73 -25.19
C GLY A 7 64.37 8.87 -25.59
N CYS A 8 64.88 10.10 -25.66
CA CYS A 8 64.15 11.30 -26.07
C CYS A 8 63.82 11.28 -27.56
N THR A 9 62.54 11.49 -27.92
CA THR A 9 62.09 12.41 -28.98
C THR A 9 60.59 12.64 -28.83
N ALA A 10 60.15 13.90 -28.75
CA ALA A 10 58.77 14.35 -28.90
C ALA A 10 58.78 15.60 -29.82
N PRO A 11 57.65 16.06 -30.41
CA PRO A 11 56.27 15.59 -30.24
C PRO A 11 55.47 15.41 -31.56
N ARG A 12 54.49 14.51 -31.58
CA ARG A 12 53.26 14.66 -32.38
C ARG A 12 52.09 14.19 -31.53
N GLY A 13 51.08 15.06 -31.41
CA GLY A 13 49.94 14.90 -30.52
C GLY A 13 49.17 13.61 -30.79
N PHE A 14 49.18 12.72 -29.79
CA PHE A 14 48.19 11.66 -29.63
C PHE A 14 47.39 12.00 -28.38
N MET A 15 46.12 12.35 -28.54
CA MET A 15 45.14 12.21 -27.47
C MET A 15 45.13 10.74 -27.07
N GLN A 16 45.68 10.40 -25.90
CA GLN A 16 45.50 9.09 -25.30
C GLN A 16 44.01 8.91 -25.02
N ARG A 17 43.34 8.04 -25.79
CA ARG A 17 42.05 7.49 -25.39
C ARG A 17 42.27 6.73 -24.09
N ILE A 18 41.82 7.30 -22.97
CA ILE A 18 41.74 6.58 -21.70
C ILE A 18 40.84 5.35 -21.96
N PRO A 19 41.30 4.11 -21.69
CA PRO A 19 40.48 2.93 -21.89
C PRO A 19 39.16 3.08 -21.10
N MET A 20 38.03 2.68 -21.68
CA MET A 20 36.70 2.72 -21.04
C MET A 20 36.73 2.20 -19.59
N LYS A 21 37.57 1.18 -19.33
CA LYS A 21 37.85 0.61 -18.00
C LYS A 21 38.38 1.63 -16.98
N ALA A 22 39.30 2.51 -17.39
CA ALA A 22 39.87 3.53 -16.51
C ALA A 22 38.90 4.71 -16.30
N GLN A 23 38.06 5.04 -17.28
CA GLN A 23 36.97 6.02 -17.12
C GLN A 23 35.88 5.52 -16.18
N LEU A 24 35.47 4.25 -16.31
CA LEU A 24 34.54 3.61 -15.38
C LEU A 24 35.11 3.58 -13.95
N ARG A 25 36.38 3.16 -13.79
CA ARG A 25 37.03 3.09 -12.48
C ARG A 25 37.10 4.45 -11.79
N SER A 26 37.52 5.50 -12.51
CA SER A 26 37.60 6.87 -11.98
C SER A 26 36.23 7.38 -11.55
N LYS A 27 35.21 7.28 -12.42
CA LYS A 27 33.85 7.73 -12.10
C LYS A 27 33.22 6.97 -10.93
N LEU A 28 33.49 5.66 -10.84
CA LEU A 28 32.98 4.83 -9.75
C LEU A 28 33.64 5.21 -8.41
N GLN A 29 34.94 5.49 -8.42
CA GLN A 29 35.71 5.90 -7.25
C GLN A 29 35.27 7.28 -6.73
N ASP A 30 35.17 8.28 -7.62
CA ASP A 30 34.69 9.63 -7.28
C ASP A 30 33.28 9.61 -6.65
N GLN A 31 32.40 8.74 -7.15
CA GLN A 31 31.02 8.62 -6.64
C GLN A 31 30.88 7.78 -5.36
N LEU A 32 31.89 7.00 -5.00
CA LEU A 32 31.90 6.21 -3.76
C LEU A 32 32.56 6.99 -2.61
N GLU A 33 33.56 7.83 -2.90
CA GLU A 33 34.15 8.76 -1.92
C GLU A 33 33.11 9.74 -1.36
N CYS A 34 32.19 10.24 -2.19
CA CYS A 34 31.06 11.07 -1.76
C CYS A 34 30.04 10.33 -0.85
N TYR A 35 29.99 9.00 -0.89
CA TYR A 35 28.98 8.20 -0.18
C TYR A 35 29.39 7.84 1.25
N LEU A 36 30.68 8.00 1.60
CA LEU A 36 31.27 7.55 2.87
C LEU A 36 31.67 8.69 3.83
N HIS A 37 31.41 9.96 3.50
CA HIS A 37 31.83 11.12 4.30
C HIS A 37 33.31 11.04 4.73
N ILE A 38 34.21 11.01 3.76
CA ILE A 38 35.65 10.97 4.03
C ILE A 38 36.17 12.41 4.00
N GLU A 39 36.45 12.99 5.17
CA GLU A 39 37.16 14.27 5.24
C GLU A 39 38.60 14.11 4.72
N PRO A 40 39.11 15.03 3.89
CA PRO A 40 40.44 14.94 3.35
C PRO A 40 41.44 15.44 4.40
N GLN A 41 42.07 14.54 5.18
CA GLN A 41 43.27 14.91 5.95
C GLN A 41 44.41 13.90 5.87
N ASN A 42 45.57 14.47 5.51
CA ASN A 42 46.96 14.04 5.70
C ASN A 42 47.41 12.67 5.18
N ASN A 43 48.24 12.75 4.14
CA ASN A 43 49.17 11.74 3.66
C ASN A 43 49.98 11.12 4.82
N ASN A 44 49.68 9.86 5.17
CA ASN A 44 50.58 8.81 5.71
C ASN A 44 49.90 7.90 6.76
N ILE A 45 48.83 7.19 6.41
CA ILE A 45 48.31 6.08 7.24
C ILE A 45 47.95 4.90 6.32
N PRO A 46 48.25 3.63 6.67
CA PRO A 46 48.00 2.49 5.80
C PRO A 46 46.49 2.27 5.65
N CYS A 47 45.99 2.34 4.41
CA CYS A 47 44.60 2.01 4.10
C CYS A 47 44.38 0.50 4.24
N GLY A 48 43.35 0.09 4.99
CA GLY A 48 42.84 -1.29 4.95
C GLY A 48 42.25 -1.57 3.56
N LEU A 49 42.65 -2.70 2.95
CA LEU A 49 42.14 -3.12 1.64
C LEU A 49 40.80 -3.84 1.80
N ILE A 50 39.73 -3.26 1.25
CA ILE A 50 38.48 -3.99 0.99
C ILE A 50 38.48 -4.35 -0.48
N GLU A 51 38.78 -5.60 -0.81
CA GLU A 51 38.65 -6.12 -2.18
C GLU A 51 37.23 -6.63 -2.40
N ALA A 52 36.47 -5.97 -3.26
CA ALA A 52 35.14 -6.43 -3.67
C ALA A 52 35.17 -6.89 -5.12
N TYR A 53 34.91 -8.18 -5.37
CA TYR A 53 34.92 -8.79 -6.69
C TYR A 53 33.50 -8.82 -7.28
N PHE A 54 33.32 -8.37 -8.53
CA PHE A 54 32.03 -8.39 -9.22
C PHE A 54 32.19 -8.86 -10.65
N ASP A 55 31.31 -9.77 -11.05
CA ASP A 55 31.24 -10.28 -12.42
C ASP A 55 30.19 -9.50 -13.23
N VAL A 56 30.56 -9.03 -14.42
CA VAL A 56 29.69 -8.22 -15.30
C VAL A 56 29.33 -9.05 -16.54
N PRO A 57 28.06 -9.45 -16.75
CA PRO A 57 27.69 -10.46 -17.74
C PRO A 57 27.92 -10.10 -19.22
N LYS A 58 28.23 -8.83 -19.55
CA LYS A 58 28.30 -8.36 -20.95
C LYS A 58 29.68 -7.85 -21.41
N SER A 59 30.69 -7.84 -20.55
CA SER A 59 32.03 -7.32 -20.88
C SER A 59 33.13 -8.39 -20.97
N GLY A 60 32.79 -9.68 -20.84
CA GLY A 60 33.77 -10.73 -20.55
C GLY A 60 34.27 -10.55 -19.12
N GLY A 61 33.99 -11.51 -18.23
CA GLY A 61 34.13 -11.38 -16.78
C GLY A 61 35.33 -10.53 -16.36
N THR A 62 35.03 -9.29 -15.95
CA THR A 62 36.06 -8.31 -15.58
C THR A 62 35.83 -7.94 -14.13
N ASN A 63 36.75 -8.36 -13.27
CA ASN A 63 36.75 -7.99 -11.86
C ASN A 63 37.15 -6.51 -11.71
N TYR A 64 36.37 -5.75 -10.94
CA TYR A 64 36.63 -4.35 -10.62
C TYR A 64 36.99 -4.22 -9.15
N GLU A 65 38.23 -3.82 -8.86
CA GLU A 65 38.73 -3.61 -7.50
C GLU A 65 38.53 -2.13 -7.10
N VAL A 66 37.79 -1.91 -6.02
CA VAL A 66 37.54 -0.57 -5.45
C VAL A 66 38.13 -0.51 -4.06
N GLN A 67 39.13 0.35 -3.86
CA GLN A 67 39.73 0.59 -2.54
C GLN A 67 38.95 1.68 -1.82
N LEU A 68 38.47 1.38 -0.61
CA LEU A 68 37.77 2.33 0.23
C LEU A 68 38.60 2.62 1.49
N PRO A 69 38.71 3.89 1.93
CA PRO A 69 39.32 4.21 3.21
C PRO A 69 38.38 3.81 4.36
N ALA A 70 38.58 2.63 4.95
CA ALA A 70 37.89 2.22 6.18
C ALA A 70 38.89 2.10 7.34
N LYS A 71 38.50 2.60 8.52
CA LYS A 71 39.28 2.46 9.77
C LYS A 71 39.09 1.09 10.44
N GLU A 72 37.99 0.40 10.14
CA GLU A 72 37.62 -0.91 10.67
C GLU A 72 36.96 -1.75 9.56
N ASP A 73 37.04 -3.08 9.66
CA ASP A 73 36.41 -3.98 8.70
C ASP A 73 34.87 -3.82 8.72
N PRO A 74 34.23 -3.54 7.57
CA PRO A 74 32.79 -3.32 7.52
C PRO A 74 32.04 -4.60 7.90
N LYS A 75 30.89 -4.45 8.57
CA LYS A 75 30.02 -5.59 8.89
C LYS A 75 29.59 -6.32 7.60
N PRO A 76 29.43 -7.64 7.60
CA PRO A 76 29.07 -8.41 6.40
C PRO A 76 27.82 -7.89 5.68
N GLU A 77 26.82 -7.38 6.41
CA GLU A 77 25.61 -6.77 5.84
C GLU A 77 25.88 -5.45 5.11
N GLU A 78 26.81 -4.63 5.61
CA GLU A 78 27.20 -3.36 4.99
C GLU A 78 28.05 -3.61 3.75
N LEU A 79 28.95 -4.59 3.82
CA LEU A 79 29.71 -5.06 2.66
C LEU A 79 28.77 -5.55 1.55
N GLN A 80 27.74 -6.33 1.89
CA GLN A 80 26.77 -6.82 0.91
C GLN A 80 25.93 -5.69 0.27
N LYS A 81 25.54 -4.67 1.04
CA LYS A 81 24.83 -3.48 0.53
C LYS A 81 25.71 -2.69 -0.43
N LEU A 82 26.95 -2.43 -0.03
CA LEU A 82 27.95 -1.73 -0.83
C LEU A 82 28.25 -2.50 -2.13
N GLN A 83 28.37 -3.83 -2.04
CA GLN A 83 28.55 -4.72 -3.17
C GLN A 83 27.42 -4.61 -4.19
N ASN A 84 26.17 -4.63 -3.73
CA ASN A 84 25.00 -4.46 -4.60
C ASN A 84 24.93 -3.06 -5.23
N LEU A 85 25.27 -2.01 -4.47
CA LEU A 85 25.34 -0.63 -4.94
C LEU A 85 26.39 -0.47 -6.06
N CYS A 86 27.60 -0.99 -5.85
CA CYS A 86 28.68 -0.97 -6.84
C CYS A 86 28.29 -1.69 -8.12
N ARG A 87 27.74 -2.91 -8.01
CA ARG A 87 27.28 -3.69 -9.16
C ARG A 87 26.27 -2.92 -10.02
N LEU A 88 25.30 -2.26 -9.39
CA LEU A 88 24.28 -1.45 -10.10
C LEU A 88 24.89 -0.20 -10.74
N LYS A 89 25.75 0.54 -10.02
CA LYS A 89 26.42 1.73 -10.58
C LYS A 89 27.30 1.40 -11.79
N VAL A 90 28.03 0.29 -11.75
CA VAL A 90 28.84 -0.18 -12.89
C VAL A 90 27.95 -0.51 -14.10
N GLN A 91 26.80 -1.15 -13.88
CA GLN A 91 25.85 -1.43 -14.97
C GLN A 91 25.27 -0.16 -15.60
N VAL A 92 25.04 0.90 -14.80
CA VAL A 92 24.56 2.21 -15.29
C VAL A 92 25.66 2.92 -16.07
N LEU A 93 26.85 3.08 -15.49
CA LEU A 93 27.99 3.76 -16.12
C LEU A 93 28.44 3.05 -17.42
N SER A 94 28.37 1.72 -17.46
CA SER A 94 28.67 0.95 -18.68
C SER A 94 27.69 1.22 -19.82
N ARG A 95 26.44 1.60 -19.52
CA ARG A 95 25.44 1.95 -20.55
C ARG A 95 25.58 3.40 -21.03
N GLU A 96 26.07 4.30 -20.18
CA GLU A 96 26.34 5.69 -20.55
C GLU A 96 27.56 5.82 -21.49
N LEU A 97 28.50 4.88 -21.39
CA LEU A 97 29.76 4.90 -22.15
C LEU A 97 29.71 4.14 -23.48
N ASP A 98 28.60 3.44 -23.79
CA ASP A 98 28.35 2.78 -25.08
C ASP A 98 27.37 3.61 -25.94
N PRO A 99 27.84 4.38 -26.95
CA PRO A 99 26.94 5.01 -27.91
C PRO A 99 26.44 3.96 -28.92
N LEU A 100 25.14 3.64 -28.88
CA LEU A 100 24.50 2.84 -29.94
C LEU A 100 24.59 3.59 -31.29
N PRO A 101 24.81 2.89 -32.41
CA PRO A 101 25.04 3.52 -33.71
C PRO A 101 23.77 4.16 -34.28
N HIS A 102 23.89 5.41 -34.72
CA HIS A 102 22.87 6.11 -35.50
C HIS A 102 22.65 5.41 -36.85
N SER A 103 21.40 5.01 -37.12
CA SER A 103 20.96 4.54 -38.43
C SER A 103 20.62 5.73 -39.32
N ASP A 104 21.58 6.11 -40.15
CA ASP A 104 21.41 6.95 -41.33
C ASP A 104 20.53 6.25 -42.38
N LYS A 105 19.34 6.79 -42.68
CA LYS A 105 18.65 6.61 -43.97
C LYS A 105 17.81 7.84 -44.30
N GLY A 106 18.35 8.72 -45.14
CA GLY A 106 17.57 9.73 -45.84
C GLY A 106 16.82 9.15 -47.05
N LYS A 107 15.71 9.80 -47.40
CA LYS A 107 15.38 10.31 -48.76
C LYS A 107 14.05 11.05 -48.73
N GLY A 108 14.09 12.30 -49.18
CA GLY A 108 12.92 13.18 -49.27
C GLY A 108 11.98 12.83 -50.41
N VAL A 109 10.72 13.22 -50.23
CA VAL A 109 9.75 13.48 -51.29
C VAL A 109 8.91 14.68 -50.87
N ALA A 110 8.64 15.56 -51.84
CA ALA A 110 8.11 16.91 -51.70
C ALA A 110 6.66 17.00 -51.20
N ARG A 111 6.33 18.19 -50.64
CA ARG A 111 4.98 18.68 -50.33
C ARG A 111 4.10 18.77 -51.57
N PRO A 112 2.77 18.71 -51.37
CA PRO A 112 1.88 19.73 -51.90
C PRO A 112 1.15 20.48 -50.76
N THR A 113 0.97 21.77 -51.02
CA THR A 113 0.16 22.75 -50.29
C THR A 113 -1.34 22.59 -50.59
N ASP A 114 -2.18 22.60 -49.57
CA ASP A 114 -3.52 23.24 -49.55
C ASP A 114 -4.06 23.16 -48.10
N SER A 115 -4.24 24.29 -47.41
CA SER A 115 -5.44 25.15 -47.31
C SER A 115 -6.33 24.80 -46.11
N GLY A 116 -6.25 25.67 -45.09
CA GLY A 116 -7.39 26.12 -44.28
C GLY A 116 -8.09 25.12 -43.35
N SER A 117 -7.66 25.08 -42.09
CA SER A 117 -8.57 24.98 -40.95
C SER A 117 -7.87 25.56 -39.72
N ASP A 118 -8.50 26.54 -39.08
CA ASP A 118 -8.04 27.13 -37.82
C ASP A 118 -7.83 26.05 -36.75
N GLU A 119 -6.57 25.66 -36.53
CA GLU A 119 -6.18 24.90 -35.35
C GLU A 119 -6.23 25.85 -34.16
N VAL A 120 -7.33 25.77 -33.41
CA VAL A 120 -7.34 26.18 -32.01
C VAL A 120 -6.16 25.47 -31.33
N PRO A 121 -5.19 26.18 -30.72
CA PRO A 121 -4.06 25.53 -30.08
C PRO A 121 -4.62 24.54 -29.05
N PRO A 122 -4.07 23.30 -28.94
CA PRO A 122 -4.56 22.35 -27.97
C PRO A 122 -4.42 22.99 -26.61
N SER A 123 -5.56 23.31 -26.01
CA SER A 123 -5.62 23.76 -24.62
C SER A 123 -4.81 22.76 -23.82
N LEU A 124 -3.77 23.24 -23.13
CA LEU A 124 -3.01 22.48 -22.15
C LEU A 124 -4.03 21.80 -21.23
N LEU A 125 -4.27 20.50 -21.44
CA LEU A 125 -5.06 19.68 -20.54
C LEU A 125 -4.22 19.57 -19.27
N THR A 126 -4.37 20.54 -18.37
CA THR A 126 -3.75 20.53 -17.05
C THR A 126 -4.18 19.23 -16.38
N LYS A 127 -3.24 18.32 -16.16
CA LYS A 127 -3.51 17.00 -15.56
C LYS A 127 -4.19 17.20 -14.21
N ASP A 128 -5.38 16.63 -14.04
CA ASP A 128 -6.15 16.79 -12.80
C ASP A 128 -5.44 16.16 -11.59
N ARG A 129 -4.67 15.09 -11.79
CA ARG A 129 -4.07 14.30 -10.70
C ARG A 129 -2.77 13.63 -11.12
N PRO A 130 -1.72 13.65 -10.28
CA PRO A 130 -0.50 12.91 -10.55
C PRO A 130 -0.65 11.40 -10.33
N ASP A 131 0.09 10.59 -11.08
CA ASP A 131 -0.09 9.15 -11.10
C ASP A 131 0.75 8.45 -10.03
N THR A 132 0.11 7.60 -9.22
CA THR A 132 0.77 6.74 -8.23
C THR A 132 0.72 5.31 -8.71
N ILE A 133 1.86 4.61 -8.73
CA ILE A 133 1.94 3.18 -8.99
C ILE A 133 2.39 2.41 -7.74
N ARG A 134 2.07 1.12 -7.72
CA ARG A 134 2.57 0.15 -6.78
C ARG A 134 3.77 -0.59 -7.36
N ILE A 135 4.77 -0.81 -6.53
CA ILE A 135 5.89 -1.69 -6.82
C ILE A 135 5.87 -2.82 -5.80
N LYS A 136 5.90 -4.06 -6.28
CA LYS A 136 5.85 -5.28 -5.46
C LYS A 136 7.16 -6.04 -5.54
N ASN A 137 7.33 -6.98 -4.61
CA ASN A 137 8.44 -7.94 -4.59
C ASN A 137 9.82 -7.25 -4.58
N ILE A 138 9.92 -6.10 -3.92
CA ILE A 138 11.22 -5.44 -3.69
C ILE A 138 11.93 -6.26 -2.61
N PRO A 139 13.14 -6.80 -2.84
CA PRO A 139 13.85 -7.56 -1.82
C PRO A 139 14.06 -6.74 -0.55
N ILE A 140 13.92 -7.34 0.64
CA ILE A 140 14.09 -6.64 1.93
C ILE A 140 15.49 -6.01 2.11
N THR A 141 16.48 -6.50 1.37
CA THR A 141 17.85 -5.95 1.37
C THR A 141 17.97 -4.62 0.61
N TYR A 142 16.94 -4.20 -0.13
CA TYR A 142 16.98 -2.99 -0.95
C TYR A 142 16.64 -1.77 -0.10
N THR A 143 17.55 -0.80 -0.08
CA THR A 143 17.30 0.50 0.54
C THR A 143 16.46 1.38 -0.37
N ARG A 144 15.93 2.49 0.17
CA ARG A 144 15.17 3.48 -0.59
C ARG A 144 15.95 4.01 -1.79
N GLU A 145 17.24 4.25 -1.61
CA GLU A 145 18.14 4.78 -2.64
C GLU A 145 18.32 3.76 -3.77
N ILE A 146 18.46 2.47 -3.42
CA ILE A 146 18.54 1.38 -4.41
C ILE A 146 17.25 1.32 -5.24
N VAL A 147 16.10 1.35 -4.58
CA VAL A 147 14.80 1.35 -5.25
C VAL A 147 14.67 2.57 -6.16
N GLU A 148 15.07 3.75 -5.69
CA GLU A 148 15.02 4.98 -6.46
C GLU A 148 15.91 4.92 -7.72
N MET A 149 17.14 4.42 -7.61
CA MET A 149 18.02 4.22 -8.78
C MET A 149 17.44 3.24 -9.80
N VAL A 150 16.86 2.13 -9.33
CA VAL A 150 16.22 1.14 -10.21
C VAL A 150 15.07 1.79 -10.98
N ILE A 151 14.18 2.50 -10.28
CA ILE A 151 13.04 3.15 -10.92
C ILE A 151 13.50 4.26 -11.85
N LYS A 152 14.44 5.13 -11.44
CA LYS A 152 15.01 6.19 -12.28
C LYS A 152 15.54 5.65 -13.60
N THR A 153 16.26 4.54 -13.54
CA THR A 153 16.84 3.90 -14.72
C THR A 153 15.78 3.30 -15.64
N GLU A 154 14.75 2.67 -15.07
CA GLU A 154 13.74 1.94 -15.86
C GLU A 154 12.66 2.84 -16.44
N TRP A 155 12.26 3.84 -15.69
CA TRP A 155 11.23 4.80 -16.09
C TRP A 155 11.82 6.01 -16.80
N ARG A 156 13.16 6.19 -16.78
CA ARG A 156 13.86 7.38 -17.30
C ARG A 156 13.29 8.67 -16.73
N SER A 157 12.87 8.62 -15.46
CA SER A 157 12.11 9.63 -14.75
C SER A 157 12.69 9.87 -13.35
N ALA A 158 12.28 10.95 -12.67
CA ALA A 158 12.58 11.22 -11.27
C ALA A 158 11.38 10.88 -10.36
N PRO A 159 11.21 9.60 -9.96
CA PRO A 159 10.12 9.18 -9.08
C PRO A 159 10.28 9.72 -7.65
N ARG A 160 9.14 9.97 -7.01
CA ARG A 160 9.05 10.15 -5.55
C ARG A 160 8.45 8.91 -4.90
N ILE A 161 9.26 8.23 -4.09
CA ILE A 161 8.82 7.07 -3.30
C ILE A 161 8.14 7.57 -2.02
N HIS A 162 6.85 7.28 -1.84
CA HIS A 162 6.10 7.69 -0.65
C HIS A 162 6.11 6.64 0.45
N SER A 163 5.97 5.37 0.07
CA SER A 163 6.08 4.26 1.01
C SER A 163 7.09 3.23 0.53
N LEU A 164 7.77 2.58 1.47
CA LEU A 164 8.60 1.40 1.27
C LEU A 164 8.37 0.50 2.50
N ALA A 165 7.32 -0.31 2.45
CA ALA A 165 6.77 -1.01 3.60
C ALA A 165 6.96 -2.51 3.50
N LEU A 166 7.34 -3.15 4.61
CA LEU A 166 7.47 -4.59 4.71
C LEU A 166 6.13 -5.30 4.46
N HIS A 167 6.03 -6.06 3.37
CA HIS A 167 4.83 -6.78 2.97
C HIS A 167 4.86 -8.23 3.47
N THR A 168 5.93 -8.95 3.17
CA THR A 168 6.22 -10.29 3.70
C THR A 168 7.56 -10.27 4.43
N LYS A 169 8.02 -11.42 4.95
CA LYS A 169 9.37 -11.52 5.55
C LYS A 169 10.52 -11.28 4.56
N GLU A 170 10.25 -11.42 3.26
CA GLU A 170 11.25 -11.37 2.20
C GLU A 170 11.13 -10.11 1.34
N TYR A 171 9.93 -9.53 1.27
CA TYR A 171 9.62 -8.50 0.30
C TYR A 171 8.99 -7.24 0.90
N LEU A 172 9.41 -6.10 0.37
CA LEU A 172 8.85 -4.77 0.56
C LEU A 172 7.94 -4.42 -0.61
N TYR A 173 6.90 -3.63 -0.34
CA TYR A 173 6.09 -2.96 -1.34
C TYR A 173 6.34 -1.46 -1.27
N ALA A 174 6.29 -0.78 -2.41
CA ALA A 174 6.42 0.66 -2.47
C ALA A 174 5.27 1.32 -3.22
N THR A 175 4.95 2.55 -2.85
CA THR A 175 4.10 3.44 -3.65
C THR A 175 4.93 4.60 -4.17
N VAL A 176 4.80 4.88 -5.45
CA VAL A 176 5.69 5.79 -6.17
C VAL A 176 4.88 6.71 -7.05
N THR A 177 5.17 8.01 -6.99
CA THR A 177 4.56 9.02 -7.85
C THR A 177 5.56 9.63 -8.79
N PHE A 178 5.08 10.11 -9.93
CA PHE A 178 5.87 10.81 -10.93
C PHE A 178 5.35 12.26 -11.03
N PRO A 179 5.77 13.16 -10.11
CA PRO A 179 5.49 14.57 -10.25
C PRO A 179 6.27 15.08 -11.47
N ASP A 180 5.67 15.97 -12.27
CA ASP A 180 6.37 16.76 -13.30
C ASP A 180 6.69 16.09 -14.65
N GLU A 181 6.16 14.91 -14.97
CA GLU A 181 6.27 14.41 -16.35
C GLU A 181 5.16 14.95 -17.26
N GLU A 182 5.55 15.74 -18.27
CA GLU A 182 4.70 16.14 -19.43
C GLU A 182 4.29 14.95 -20.30
N PHE A 183 4.99 13.81 -20.16
CA PHE A 183 4.72 12.61 -20.92
C PHE A 183 3.50 11.87 -20.33
N GLY A 184 2.71 11.27 -21.21
CA GLY A 184 1.49 10.52 -20.86
C GLY A 184 1.70 9.56 -19.68
N PHE A 185 0.61 9.32 -18.96
CA PHE A 185 0.46 8.45 -17.78
C PHE A 185 1.60 7.41 -17.60
N PRO A 186 2.16 7.21 -16.40
CA PRO A 186 2.89 5.99 -16.07
C PRO A 186 2.18 4.71 -16.53
N THR A 187 0.85 4.66 -16.64
CA THR A 187 0.08 3.52 -17.20
C THR A 187 0.25 3.37 -18.72
N THR A 188 0.55 4.44 -19.47
CA THR A 188 0.92 4.32 -20.89
C THR A 188 2.32 3.76 -21.08
N GLN A 189 3.26 4.14 -20.20
CA GLN A 189 4.62 3.62 -20.23
C GLN A 189 4.76 2.26 -19.53
N LEU A 190 3.87 1.95 -18.57
CA LEU A 190 3.91 0.76 -17.72
C LEU A 190 3.97 -0.55 -18.53
N PRO A 191 3.16 -0.76 -19.58
CA PRO A 191 3.29 -1.94 -20.44
C PRO A 191 4.68 -2.07 -21.07
N ALA A 192 5.27 -0.95 -21.51
CA ALA A 192 6.61 -0.94 -22.10
C ALA A 192 7.68 -1.26 -21.05
N VAL A 193 7.58 -0.69 -19.84
CA VAL A 193 8.49 -0.96 -18.71
C VAL A 193 8.41 -2.43 -18.30
N ILE A 194 7.20 -2.97 -18.13
CA ILE A 194 6.97 -4.39 -17.80
C ILE A 194 7.58 -5.30 -18.87
N LYS A 195 7.30 -5.04 -20.16
CA LYS A 195 7.84 -5.83 -21.27
C LYS A 195 9.36 -5.78 -21.33
N ALA A 196 9.95 -4.59 -21.16
CA ALA A 196 11.40 -4.42 -21.13
C ALA A 196 12.05 -5.16 -19.95
N ARG A 197 11.35 -5.29 -18.82
CA ARG A 197 11.84 -6.05 -17.66
C ARG A 197 11.74 -7.56 -17.87
N GLN A 198 10.64 -8.07 -18.45
CA GLN A 198 10.49 -9.49 -18.79
C GLN A 198 11.59 -10.01 -19.73
N SER A 199 12.19 -9.13 -20.53
CA SER A 199 13.33 -9.45 -21.40
C SER A 199 14.70 -9.53 -20.69
N ARG A 200 14.77 -9.21 -19.39
CA ARG A 200 16.01 -9.18 -18.59
C ARG A 200 15.99 -10.28 -17.52
N PRO A 201 16.47 -11.50 -17.80
CA PRO A 201 16.43 -12.62 -16.84
C PRO A 201 17.28 -12.40 -15.59
N ASP A 202 18.32 -11.55 -15.66
CA ASP A 202 19.21 -11.25 -14.52
C ASP A 202 18.65 -10.14 -13.59
N ALA A 203 17.51 -9.54 -13.92
CA ALA A 203 16.92 -8.47 -13.12
C ALA A 203 16.17 -9.03 -11.90
N PRO A 204 16.21 -8.35 -10.73
CA PRO A 204 15.41 -8.74 -9.57
C PRO A 204 13.92 -8.84 -9.92
N GLU A 205 13.17 -9.73 -9.28
CA GLU A 205 11.75 -10.00 -9.57
C GLU A 205 10.79 -8.90 -9.06
N ILE A 206 11.14 -7.64 -9.24
CA ILE A 206 10.29 -6.49 -8.91
C ILE A 206 9.17 -6.39 -9.95
N GLN A 207 7.94 -6.17 -9.48
CA GLN A 207 6.76 -6.04 -10.33
C GLN A 207 6.12 -4.67 -10.17
N TYR A 208 5.59 -4.12 -11.27
CA TYR A 208 4.91 -2.83 -11.29
C TYR A 208 3.42 -3.05 -11.55
N ASP A 209 2.58 -2.26 -10.88
CA ASP A 209 1.13 -2.32 -11.01
C ASP A 209 0.52 -0.94 -10.76
N ALA A 210 -0.54 -0.61 -11.50
CA ALA A 210 -1.28 0.63 -11.32
C ALA A 210 -2.66 0.43 -10.71
N ASP A 211 -3.22 -0.79 -10.71
CA ASP A 211 -4.60 -1.03 -10.31
C ASP A 211 -4.75 -1.29 -8.80
N PHE A 212 -3.66 -1.67 -8.14
CA PHE A 212 -3.62 -2.00 -6.71
C PHE A 212 -4.52 -3.18 -6.33
N LEU A 213 -4.69 -4.16 -7.23
CA LEU A 213 -5.45 -5.38 -6.94
C LEU A 213 -4.72 -6.29 -5.94
N GLY A 214 -5.48 -6.96 -5.08
CA GLY A 214 -4.97 -7.73 -3.96
C GLY A 214 -4.52 -6.86 -2.78
N LEU A 215 -3.81 -7.47 -1.82
CA LEU A 215 -3.32 -6.77 -0.64
C LEU A 215 -2.08 -5.92 -0.97
N THR A 216 -2.10 -4.67 -0.54
CA THR A 216 -1.00 -3.72 -0.62
C THR A 216 -0.67 -3.24 0.78
N THR A 217 0.58 -3.44 1.22
CA THR A 217 1.04 -2.78 2.45
C THR A 217 1.41 -1.34 2.14
N LEU A 218 0.63 -0.39 2.65
CA LEU A 218 0.86 1.05 2.48
C LEU A 218 1.84 1.58 3.52
N TYR A 219 1.74 1.07 4.75
CA TYR A 219 2.60 1.41 5.86
C TYR A 219 2.79 0.18 6.75
N ASN A 220 3.97 0.04 7.34
CA ASN A 220 4.26 -0.98 8.33
C ASN A 220 5.33 -0.44 9.28
N ALA A 221 4.96 -0.20 10.53
CA ALA A 221 5.83 0.36 11.56
C ALA A 221 7.14 -0.40 11.74
N SER A 222 7.14 -1.72 11.50
CA SER A 222 8.38 -2.53 11.56
C SER A 222 9.44 -2.10 10.54
N SER A 223 9.04 -1.47 9.43
CA SER A 223 9.97 -0.90 8.43
C SER A 223 10.78 0.26 9.01
N GLU A 224 10.24 0.91 10.04
CA GLU A 224 10.86 2.00 10.82
C GLU A 224 11.37 1.50 12.18
N ARG A 225 11.46 0.17 12.37
CA ARG A 225 11.86 -0.51 13.63
C ARG A 225 10.95 -0.20 14.83
N LEU A 226 9.70 0.18 14.56
CA LEU A 226 8.67 0.37 15.56
C LEU A 226 7.84 -0.92 15.76
N PRO A 227 7.24 -1.12 16.95
CA PRO A 227 6.33 -2.22 17.18
C PRO A 227 5.06 -2.10 16.32
N VAL A 228 4.44 -3.23 16.01
CA VAL A 228 3.18 -3.28 15.26
C VAL A 228 2.13 -3.94 16.15
N ASP A 229 1.32 -3.11 16.80
CA ASP A 229 0.29 -3.53 17.74
C ASP A 229 -0.98 -4.01 17.02
N VAL A 230 -1.28 -3.48 15.83
CA VAL A 230 -2.54 -3.73 15.12
C VAL A 230 -2.37 -3.66 13.60
N ASP A 231 -3.12 -4.50 12.87
CA ASP A 231 -3.33 -4.37 11.44
C ASP A 231 -4.58 -3.52 11.16
N ILE A 232 -4.45 -2.48 10.33
CA ILE A 232 -5.57 -1.72 9.79
C ILE A 232 -5.77 -2.15 8.34
N VAL A 233 -6.91 -2.76 8.02
CA VAL A 233 -7.16 -3.36 6.70
C VAL A 233 -8.31 -2.64 6.00
N ALA A 234 -7.98 -1.83 5.02
CA ALA A 234 -8.94 -1.09 4.21
C ALA A 234 -9.40 -1.88 2.98
N VAL A 235 -10.71 -2.03 2.80
CA VAL A 235 -11.35 -2.73 1.70
C VAL A 235 -12.20 -1.73 0.92
N VAL A 236 -11.90 -1.57 -0.37
CA VAL A 236 -12.60 -0.60 -1.24
C VAL A 236 -13.98 -1.08 -1.67
N GLY A 237 -14.81 -0.17 -2.18
CA GLY A 237 -16.13 -0.48 -2.69
C GLY A 237 -16.15 -0.81 -4.18
N LEU A 238 -17.36 -1.15 -4.64
CA LEU A 238 -17.67 -1.55 -6.01
C LEU A 238 -17.23 -0.52 -7.05
N GLY A 239 -16.52 -0.97 -8.09
CA GLY A 239 -16.20 -0.16 -9.27
C GLY A 239 -15.22 0.98 -8.99
N THR A 240 -14.46 0.91 -7.90
CA THR A 240 -13.50 1.95 -7.51
C THR A 240 -12.06 1.51 -7.72
N HIS A 241 -11.19 2.46 -8.08
CA HIS A 241 -9.75 2.22 -8.12
C HIS A 241 -9.19 2.20 -6.70
N ALA A 242 -8.50 1.13 -6.29
CA ALA A 242 -8.23 0.90 -4.87
C ALA A 242 -7.45 2.03 -4.19
N PHE A 243 -6.33 2.48 -4.77
CA PHE A 243 -5.56 3.62 -4.23
C PHE A 243 -6.32 4.96 -4.36
N GLY A 244 -7.02 5.15 -5.49
CA GLY A 244 -7.76 6.36 -5.82
C GLY A 244 -8.98 6.60 -4.94
N THR A 245 -9.55 5.56 -4.32
CA THR A 245 -10.68 5.66 -3.39
C THR A 245 -10.37 6.62 -2.23
N PHE A 246 -9.23 6.44 -1.57
CA PHE A 246 -8.83 7.18 -0.37
C PHE A 246 -7.91 8.39 -0.64
N ARG A 247 -7.73 8.74 -1.91
CA ARG A 247 -6.87 9.86 -2.32
C ARG A 247 -7.54 11.21 -2.07
N SER A 248 -6.73 12.20 -1.71
CA SER A 248 -7.13 13.60 -1.58
C SER A 248 -7.87 14.09 -2.83
N PRO A 249 -8.97 14.85 -2.66
CA PRO A 249 -9.68 15.47 -3.77
C PRO A 249 -8.97 16.70 -4.32
N ILE A 250 -7.94 17.23 -3.65
CA ILE A 250 -7.20 18.43 -4.08
C ILE A 250 -6.46 18.12 -5.39
N HIS A 251 -6.66 18.96 -6.40
CA HIS A 251 -5.95 18.88 -7.68
C HIS A 251 -4.43 18.96 -7.47
N GLY A 252 -3.69 18.09 -8.15
CA GLY A 252 -2.23 18.01 -7.98
C GLY A 252 -1.76 17.32 -6.68
N SER A 253 -2.62 17.07 -5.68
CA SER A 253 -2.20 16.36 -4.47
C SER A 253 -1.94 14.88 -4.75
N HIS A 254 -0.88 14.36 -4.16
CA HIS A 254 -0.53 12.94 -4.16
C HIS A 254 -1.01 12.22 -2.90
N ASP A 255 -1.60 12.96 -1.96
CA ASP A 255 -1.86 12.47 -0.63
C ASP A 255 -3.01 11.45 -0.64
N MET A 256 -2.83 10.40 0.14
CA MET A 256 -3.79 9.33 0.34
C MET A 256 -3.75 9.02 1.84
N TRP A 257 -4.85 9.32 2.55
CA TRP A 257 -4.80 9.49 4.00
C TRP A 257 -4.42 8.21 4.76
N LEU A 258 -4.73 7.02 4.24
CA LEU A 258 -4.30 5.74 4.84
C LEU A 258 -2.77 5.57 4.79
N ARG A 259 -2.09 6.17 3.81
CA ARG A 259 -0.63 6.16 3.68
C ARG A 259 0.02 7.37 4.35
N ASP A 260 -0.53 8.56 4.15
CA ASP A 260 0.21 9.81 4.41
C ASP A 260 -0.20 10.53 5.70
N PHE A 261 -1.41 10.27 6.22
CA PHE A 261 -1.97 10.95 7.39
C PHE A 261 -2.11 10.00 8.57
N LEU A 262 -2.82 8.88 8.38
CA LEU A 262 -3.14 7.93 9.45
C LEU A 262 -1.90 7.38 10.17
N PRO A 263 -0.80 7.00 9.49
CA PRO A 263 0.40 6.53 10.19
C PRO A 263 1.06 7.59 11.08
N LYS A 264 0.84 8.88 10.82
CA LYS A 264 1.35 9.97 11.68
C LYS A 264 0.56 10.12 12.97
N ASP A 265 -0.72 9.76 12.94
CA ASP A 265 -1.61 9.81 14.09
C ASP A 265 -1.59 8.51 14.90
N ILE A 266 -1.31 7.38 14.23
CA ILE A 266 -1.32 6.03 14.79
C ILE A 266 -0.13 5.21 14.25
N GLN A 267 1.03 5.40 14.88
CA GLN A 267 2.33 4.91 14.35
C GLN A 267 2.54 3.40 14.49
N ASN A 268 2.08 2.76 15.57
CA ASN A 268 2.37 1.33 15.85
C ASN A 268 1.45 0.37 15.07
N THR A 269 1.31 0.60 13.77
CA THR A 269 0.32 -0.06 12.92
C THR A 269 0.94 -0.65 11.65
N ARG A 270 0.24 -1.61 11.07
CA ARG A 270 0.42 -1.98 9.66
C ARG A 270 -0.85 -1.63 8.91
N VAL A 271 -0.75 -0.75 7.93
CA VAL A 271 -1.89 -0.33 7.11
C VAL A 271 -1.86 -1.09 5.79
N LEU A 272 -2.91 -1.86 5.54
CA LEU A 272 -3.14 -2.66 4.35
C LEU A 272 -4.30 -2.08 3.55
N LEU A 273 -4.18 -2.10 2.23
CA LEU A 273 -5.25 -1.78 1.28
C LEU A 273 -5.55 -3.04 0.46
N TYR A 274 -6.82 -3.37 0.32
CA TYR A 274 -7.29 -4.45 -0.52
C TYR A 274 -8.13 -3.91 -1.68
N GLY A 275 -7.62 -4.11 -2.90
CA GLY A 275 -8.36 -3.91 -4.14
C GLY A 275 -8.82 -5.24 -4.72
N TYR A 276 -9.96 -5.24 -5.41
CA TYR A 276 -10.47 -6.41 -6.13
C TYR A 276 -11.15 -5.96 -7.43
N PRO A 277 -11.13 -6.81 -8.48
CA PRO A 277 -11.80 -6.50 -9.73
C PRO A 277 -13.30 -6.37 -9.49
N SER A 278 -13.86 -5.22 -9.82
CA SER A 278 -15.29 -4.93 -9.61
C SER A 278 -15.86 -4.04 -10.71
N THR A 279 -15.48 -4.34 -11.95
CA THR A 279 -15.96 -3.62 -13.14
C THR A 279 -17.48 -3.70 -13.21
N VAL A 280 -18.13 -2.54 -13.22
CA VAL A 280 -19.59 -2.42 -13.30
C VAL A 280 -20.07 -2.58 -14.75
N SER A 281 -19.67 -1.69 -15.66
CA SER A 281 -20.12 -1.77 -17.06
C SER A 281 -19.20 -2.67 -17.88
N GLY A 282 -19.77 -3.65 -18.57
CA GLY A 282 -19.05 -4.65 -19.38
C GLY A 282 -18.35 -5.71 -18.54
N GLY A 283 -18.69 -5.84 -17.25
CA GLY A 283 -18.12 -6.83 -16.35
C GLY A 283 -18.46 -8.25 -16.81
N GLN A 284 -17.45 -9.12 -16.86
CA GLN A 284 -17.62 -10.54 -17.20
C GLN A 284 -17.65 -11.45 -15.97
N SER A 285 -17.45 -10.88 -14.77
CA SER A 285 -17.50 -11.64 -13.52
C SER A 285 -18.94 -11.95 -13.13
N MET A 286 -19.18 -13.18 -12.67
CA MET A 286 -20.43 -13.61 -12.04
C MET A 286 -20.29 -13.71 -10.51
N GLU A 287 -19.18 -13.19 -9.96
CA GLU A 287 -18.90 -13.27 -8.53
C GLU A 287 -19.99 -12.56 -7.72
N LYS A 288 -20.39 -13.21 -6.64
CA LYS A 288 -21.25 -12.66 -5.60
C LYS A 288 -20.39 -12.07 -4.47
N VAL A 289 -21.04 -11.41 -3.51
CA VAL A 289 -20.33 -10.89 -2.32
C VAL A 289 -19.57 -12.01 -1.59
N GLU A 290 -20.17 -13.19 -1.51
CA GLU A 290 -19.63 -14.41 -0.93
C GLU A 290 -18.32 -14.88 -1.58
N ASP A 291 -18.22 -14.80 -2.90
CA ASP A 291 -17.05 -15.24 -3.66
C ASP A 291 -15.88 -14.27 -3.44
N ILE A 292 -16.18 -12.97 -3.47
CA ILE A 292 -15.19 -11.91 -3.23
C ILE A 292 -14.69 -11.98 -1.78
N ALA A 293 -15.60 -12.20 -0.83
CA ALA A 293 -15.28 -12.38 0.59
C ALA A 293 -14.38 -13.60 0.84
N THR A 294 -14.69 -14.73 0.20
CA THR A 294 -13.85 -15.94 0.28
C THR A 294 -12.44 -15.66 -0.23
N THR A 295 -12.33 -14.97 -1.37
CA THR A 295 -11.02 -14.59 -1.93
C THR A 295 -10.26 -13.62 -1.03
N PHE A 296 -10.94 -12.62 -0.47
CA PHE A 296 -10.34 -11.67 0.46
C PHE A 296 -9.83 -12.35 1.73
N LEU A 297 -10.67 -13.18 2.37
CA LEU A 297 -10.34 -13.93 3.57
C LEU A 297 -9.10 -14.81 3.37
N ASN A 298 -9.10 -15.63 2.31
CA ASN A 298 -7.96 -16.49 1.98
C ASN A 298 -6.68 -15.67 1.75
N ARG A 299 -6.74 -14.55 1.02
CA ARG A 299 -5.57 -13.68 0.80
C ARG A 299 -5.04 -13.08 2.10
N LEU A 300 -5.91 -12.67 3.02
CA LEU A 300 -5.52 -12.15 4.32
C LEU A 300 -4.90 -13.24 5.20
N ALA A 301 -5.46 -14.44 5.20
CA ALA A 301 -4.93 -15.61 5.90
C ALA A 301 -3.52 -15.98 5.40
N LEU A 302 -3.34 -16.04 4.08
CA LEU A 302 -2.04 -16.28 3.44
C LEU A 302 -1.01 -15.21 3.80
N LEU A 303 -1.41 -13.93 3.83
CA LEU A 303 -0.51 -12.85 4.26
C LEU A 303 -0.10 -13.01 5.73
N ARG A 304 -1.05 -13.29 6.64
CA ARG A 304 -0.75 -13.50 8.07
C ARG A 304 0.15 -14.72 8.28
N LYS A 305 -0.02 -15.78 7.49
CA LYS A 305 0.89 -16.93 7.45
C LYS A 305 2.28 -16.54 7.00
N ALA A 306 2.40 -15.82 5.88
CA ALA A 306 3.68 -15.36 5.35
C ALA A 306 4.41 -14.41 6.32
N THR A 307 3.70 -13.58 7.07
CA THR A 307 4.29 -12.68 8.06
C THR A 307 4.41 -13.28 9.46
N SER A 308 3.89 -14.48 9.71
CA SER A 308 3.78 -15.09 11.05
C SER A 308 3.10 -14.17 12.06
N THR A 309 1.98 -13.58 11.68
CA THR A 309 1.19 -12.67 12.51
C THR A 309 -0.25 -13.20 12.74
N PRO A 310 -0.44 -14.48 13.12
CA PRO A 310 -1.78 -15.07 13.18
C PRO A 310 -2.68 -14.40 14.22
N LYS A 311 -2.12 -13.86 15.30
CA LYS A 311 -2.87 -13.29 16.45
C LYS A 311 -2.86 -11.76 16.52
N ARG A 312 -2.27 -11.08 15.53
CA ARG A 312 -2.19 -9.61 15.57
C ARG A 312 -3.61 -9.03 15.43
N PRO A 313 -4.07 -8.17 16.33
CA PRO A 313 -5.41 -7.61 16.23
C PRO A 313 -5.67 -6.89 14.91
N ILE A 314 -6.93 -6.88 14.46
CA ILE A 314 -7.33 -6.30 13.18
C ILE A 314 -8.43 -5.26 13.37
N ILE A 315 -8.25 -4.06 12.82
CA ILE A 315 -9.32 -3.10 12.61
C ILE A 315 -9.57 -3.02 11.10
N PHE A 316 -10.80 -3.32 10.68
CA PHE A 316 -11.19 -3.20 9.28
C PHE A 316 -11.71 -1.80 8.98
N ILE A 317 -11.40 -1.32 7.78
CA ILE A 317 -12.03 -0.15 7.18
C ILE A 317 -12.76 -0.61 5.92
N GLY A 318 -14.07 -0.47 5.87
CA GLY A 318 -14.87 -0.93 4.73
C GLY A 318 -15.59 0.23 4.05
N GLN A 319 -15.33 0.48 2.76
CA GLN A 319 -16.09 1.46 1.99
C GLN A 319 -17.17 0.75 1.16
N SER A 320 -18.43 1.12 1.36
CA SER A 320 -19.58 0.58 0.64
C SER A 320 -19.57 -0.97 0.59
N LEU A 321 -19.53 -1.58 -0.61
CA LEU A 321 -19.39 -3.03 -0.78
C LEU A 321 -18.24 -3.64 0.01
N GLY A 322 -17.12 -2.92 0.18
CA GLY A 322 -15.97 -3.40 0.95
C GLY A 322 -16.31 -3.72 2.40
N GLY A 323 -17.27 -3.01 2.99
CA GLY A 323 -17.76 -3.33 4.33
C GLY A 323 -18.59 -4.60 4.40
N LEU A 324 -19.42 -4.87 3.39
CA LEU A 324 -20.17 -6.13 3.29
C LEU A 324 -19.24 -7.32 3.06
N ILE A 325 -18.19 -7.14 2.25
CA ILE A 325 -17.12 -8.13 2.06
C ILE A 325 -16.47 -8.48 3.40
N VAL A 326 -16.16 -7.48 4.23
CA VAL A 326 -15.60 -7.72 5.58
C VAL A 326 -16.59 -8.49 6.45
N GLN A 327 -17.86 -8.09 6.50
CA GLN A 327 -18.88 -8.78 7.30
C GLN A 327 -19.03 -10.25 6.88
N GLU A 328 -19.18 -10.53 5.59
CA GLU A 328 -19.29 -11.88 5.03
C GLU A 328 -18.02 -12.70 5.30
N SER A 329 -16.84 -12.08 5.15
CA SER A 329 -15.55 -12.74 5.44
C SER A 329 -15.42 -13.13 6.90
N LEU A 330 -15.89 -12.29 7.83
CA LEU A 330 -15.88 -12.59 9.25
C LEU A 330 -16.82 -13.74 9.59
N LEU A 331 -18.00 -13.82 8.98
CA LEU A 331 -18.90 -14.96 9.15
C LEU A 331 -18.26 -16.26 8.66
N ARG A 332 -17.62 -16.23 7.49
CA ARG A 332 -16.88 -17.39 6.95
C ARG A 332 -15.71 -17.79 7.82
N ALA A 333 -14.92 -16.82 8.28
CA ALA A 333 -13.81 -17.03 9.19
C ALA A 333 -14.25 -17.68 10.51
N ALA A 334 -15.43 -17.31 11.01
CA ALA A 334 -16.01 -17.88 12.22
C ALA A 334 -16.30 -19.39 12.06
N ASP A 335 -16.75 -19.80 10.89
CA ASP A 335 -17.15 -21.17 10.59
C ASP A 335 -16.01 -21.98 9.91
N SER A 336 -14.82 -21.38 9.74
CA SER A 336 -13.70 -21.99 9.01
C SER A 336 -12.94 -23.03 9.84
N HIS A 337 -12.47 -24.07 9.16
CA HIS A 337 -11.55 -25.07 9.69
C HIS A 337 -10.07 -24.74 9.42
N ASP A 338 -9.78 -23.73 8.59
CA ASP A 338 -8.41 -23.24 8.44
C ASP A 338 -8.03 -22.38 9.65
N GLN A 339 -6.89 -22.70 10.26
CA GLN A 339 -6.44 -22.03 11.48
C GLN A 339 -6.20 -20.53 11.27
N TYR A 340 -5.63 -20.11 10.13
CA TYR A 340 -5.34 -18.70 9.89
C TYR A 340 -6.60 -17.90 9.60
N GLU A 341 -7.57 -18.49 8.90
CA GLU A 341 -8.90 -17.88 8.74
C GLU A 341 -9.61 -17.77 10.08
N ARG A 342 -9.62 -18.83 10.89
CA ARG A 342 -10.23 -18.79 12.22
C ARG A 342 -9.57 -17.73 13.13
N GLU A 343 -8.26 -17.62 13.09
CA GLU A 343 -7.52 -16.60 13.84
C GLU A 343 -7.83 -15.16 13.38
N ILE A 344 -8.26 -14.93 12.12
CA ILE A 344 -8.78 -13.62 11.69
C ILE A 344 -10.08 -13.30 12.43
N PHE A 345 -10.96 -14.28 12.61
CA PHE A 345 -12.17 -14.13 13.40
C PHE A 345 -11.88 -13.90 14.89
N ASP A 346 -10.89 -14.58 15.43
CA ASP A 346 -10.56 -14.41 16.85
C ASP A 346 -9.82 -13.07 17.11
N SER A 347 -9.10 -12.55 16.11
CA SER A 347 -8.26 -11.34 16.24
C SER A 347 -8.93 -10.01 15.84
N TRP A 348 -10.09 -9.99 15.18
CA TRP A 348 -10.66 -8.70 14.76
C TRP A 348 -11.22 -7.92 15.96
N HIS A 349 -10.82 -6.66 16.07
CA HIS A 349 -11.18 -5.77 17.16
C HIS A 349 -12.25 -4.76 16.77
N GLY A 350 -12.27 -4.32 15.51
CA GLY A 350 -13.31 -3.41 15.08
C GLY A 350 -13.50 -3.28 13.58
N LEU A 351 -14.60 -2.63 13.21
CA LEU A 351 -14.98 -2.29 11.85
C LEU A 351 -15.39 -0.82 11.80
N VAL A 352 -14.70 -0.04 10.96
CA VAL A 352 -15.08 1.31 10.58
C VAL A 352 -15.64 1.28 9.15
N GLY A 353 -16.95 1.43 9.02
CA GLY A 353 -17.64 1.39 7.73
C GLY A 353 -18.00 2.77 7.21
N PHE A 354 -17.90 2.95 5.89
CA PHE A 354 -18.26 4.18 5.18
C PHE A 354 -19.32 3.87 4.13
N GLY A 355 -20.57 4.27 4.37
CA GLY A 355 -21.67 4.09 3.41
C GLY A 355 -21.93 2.61 3.07
N ILE A 356 -21.82 1.71 4.05
CA ILE A 356 -22.09 0.28 3.83
C ILE A 356 -23.60 0.11 3.58
N PRO A 357 -24.03 -0.47 2.45
CA PRO A 357 -25.45 -0.56 2.11
C PRO A 357 -26.14 -1.73 2.86
N ILE A 358 -26.09 -1.73 4.19
CA ILE A 358 -26.70 -2.77 5.05
C ILE A 358 -28.22 -2.86 4.82
N ALA A 359 -28.87 -1.71 4.62
CA ALA A 359 -30.30 -1.61 4.28
C ALA A 359 -30.55 -1.55 2.75
N GLY A 360 -29.56 -1.94 1.95
CA GLY A 360 -29.58 -1.88 0.49
C GLY A 360 -29.21 -0.51 -0.09
N LEU A 361 -28.69 -0.56 -1.31
CA LEU A 361 -28.21 0.60 -2.07
C LEU A 361 -29.34 1.18 -2.94
N ASN A 362 -29.60 2.47 -2.81
CA ASN A 362 -30.49 3.19 -3.73
C ASN A 362 -29.70 3.67 -4.96
N ASN A 363 -29.66 2.86 -6.02
CA ASN A 363 -28.99 3.26 -7.27
C ASN A 363 -29.63 2.61 -8.51
N PRO A 364 -30.76 3.15 -9.02
CA PRO A 364 -31.43 2.62 -10.21
C PRO A 364 -30.53 2.61 -11.46
N SER A 365 -29.67 3.63 -11.61
CA SER A 365 -28.73 3.71 -12.73
C SER A 365 -27.72 2.56 -12.74
N LEU A 366 -27.37 2.03 -11.56
CA LEU A 366 -26.47 0.88 -11.44
C LEU A 366 -27.14 -0.42 -11.91
N ILE A 367 -28.42 -0.63 -11.55
CA ILE A 367 -29.21 -1.78 -11.99
C ILE A 367 -29.31 -1.78 -13.53
N GLU A 368 -29.68 -0.64 -14.12
CA GLU A 368 -29.79 -0.54 -15.57
C GLU A 368 -28.43 -0.73 -16.27
N ALA A 369 -27.34 -0.24 -15.66
CA ALA A 369 -26.00 -0.35 -16.24
C ALA A 369 -25.44 -1.77 -16.32
N VAL A 370 -26.01 -2.74 -15.58
CA VAL A 370 -25.58 -4.15 -15.56
C VAL A 370 -26.63 -5.11 -16.11
N LYS A 371 -27.77 -4.59 -16.58
CA LYS A 371 -28.86 -5.41 -17.10
C LYS A 371 -28.36 -6.35 -18.20
N GLN A 372 -28.70 -7.64 -18.09
CA GLN A 372 -28.24 -8.70 -19.01
C GLN A 372 -26.72 -8.91 -19.04
N GLN A 373 -25.98 -8.43 -18.03
CA GLN A 373 -24.55 -8.68 -17.87
C GLN A 373 -24.30 -9.73 -16.78
N PRO A 374 -23.19 -10.50 -16.88
CA PRO A 374 -22.85 -11.51 -15.88
C PRO A 374 -22.83 -11.02 -14.42
N ASN A 375 -22.45 -9.76 -14.20
CA ASN A 375 -22.34 -9.15 -12.87
C ASN A 375 -23.67 -8.60 -12.31
N GLU A 376 -24.79 -8.77 -13.02
CA GLU A 376 -26.14 -8.40 -12.54
C GLU A 376 -26.46 -9.07 -11.20
N VAL A 377 -25.97 -10.30 -10.98
CA VAL A 377 -26.17 -11.07 -9.74
C VAL A 377 -25.57 -10.36 -8.52
N LEU A 378 -24.37 -9.77 -8.66
CA LEU A 378 -23.77 -8.98 -7.58
C LEU A 378 -24.61 -7.74 -7.29
N ILE A 379 -25.05 -7.03 -8.33
CA ILE A 379 -25.80 -5.78 -8.14
C ILE A 379 -27.17 -6.05 -7.53
N SER A 380 -27.85 -7.14 -7.89
CA SER A 380 -29.14 -7.52 -7.29
C SER A 380 -29.03 -7.87 -5.81
N GLN A 381 -27.89 -8.39 -5.35
CA GLN A 381 -27.63 -8.55 -3.91
C GLN A 381 -27.51 -7.20 -3.19
N LEU A 382 -26.96 -6.17 -3.84
CA LEU A 382 -26.63 -4.89 -3.20
C LEU A 382 -27.76 -3.87 -3.26
N CYS A 383 -28.48 -3.82 -4.37
CA CYS A 383 -29.50 -2.81 -4.62
C CYS A 383 -30.84 -3.17 -4.00
N ARG A 384 -31.63 -2.13 -3.69
CA ARG A 384 -33.02 -2.32 -3.27
C ARG A 384 -33.89 -2.57 -4.49
N GLU A 385 -34.79 -3.54 -4.38
CA GLU A 385 -35.85 -3.78 -5.35
C GLU A 385 -37.17 -3.29 -4.74
N ASN A 386 -37.89 -2.39 -5.40
CA ASN A 386 -39.13 -1.80 -4.90
C ASN A 386 -39.05 -1.22 -3.47
N GLY A 387 -37.87 -0.72 -3.08
CA GLY A 387 -37.64 -0.16 -1.74
C GLY A 387 -37.40 -1.22 -0.65
N THR A 388 -37.27 -2.50 -0.97
CA THR A 388 -36.88 -3.53 -0.01
C THR A 388 -35.43 -3.93 -0.20
N PRO A 389 -34.63 -4.13 0.88
CA PRO A 389 -33.33 -4.76 0.78
C PRO A 389 -33.46 -6.19 0.21
N SER A 390 -32.40 -6.71 -0.41
CA SER A 390 -32.34 -8.10 -0.83
C SER A 390 -32.34 -9.06 0.36
N ASN A 391 -32.81 -10.30 0.15
CA ASN A 391 -32.75 -11.36 1.18
C ASN A 391 -31.31 -11.59 1.67
N TYR A 392 -30.34 -11.52 0.76
CA TYR A 392 -28.92 -11.63 1.09
C TYR A 392 -28.50 -10.60 2.15
N LEU A 393 -28.86 -9.32 1.98
CA LEU A 393 -28.49 -8.27 2.94
C LEU A 393 -29.18 -8.43 4.28
N ILE A 394 -30.45 -8.86 4.28
CA ILE A 394 -31.21 -9.13 5.51
C ILE A 394 -30.54 -10.26 6.31
N GLU A 395 -30.19 -11.36 5.64
CA GLU A 395 -29.51 -12.50 6.25
C GLU A 395 -28.10 -12.15 6.74
N LEU A 396 -27.31 -11.47 5.91
CA LEU A 396 -25.97 -11.01 6.27
C LEU A 396 -25.99 -10.12 7.51
N LYS A 397 -26.89 -9.12 7.56
CA LYS A 397 -27.06 -8.24 8.72
C LYS A 397 -27.34 -9.04 9.99
N ASN A 398 -28.34 -9.93 9.95
CA ASN A 398 -28.77 -10.69 11.12
C ASN A 398 -27.64 -11.61 11.63
N ARG A 399 -26.94 -12.30 10.72
CA ARG A 399 -25.81 -13.17 11.08
C ARG A 399 -24.62 -12.37 11.63
N PHE A 400 -24.29 -11.24 11.02
CA PHE A 400 -23.19 -10.39 11.47
C PHE A 400 -23.46 -9.79 12.86
N GLU A 401 -24.69 -9.34 13.13
CA GLU A 401 -25.11 -8.90 14.45
C GLU A 401 -25.00 -10.01 15.49
N GLY A 402 -25.42 -11.24 15.16
CA GLY A 402 -25.24 -12.40 16.02
C GLY A 402 -23.76 -12.71 16.32
N CYS A 403 -22.89 -12.59 15.31
CA CYS A 403 -21.44 -12.72 15.45
C CYS A 403 -20.85 -11.69 16.43
N CYS A 404 -21.32 -10.44 16.40
CA CYS A 404 -20.84 -9.39 17.31
C CYS A 404 -21.24 -9.63 18.77
N LYS A 405 -22.30 -10.43 19.02
CA LYS A 405 -22.81 -10.77 20.36
C LYS A 405 -22.21 -12.04 20.98
N ARG A 406 -21.48 -12.87 20.22
CA ARG A 406 -21.11 -14.24 20.65
C ARG A 406 -20.38 -14.27 22.00
N LYS A 407 -20.99 -14.98 22.97
CA LYS A 407 -20.49 -15.28 24.33
C LYS A 407 -19.15 -16.03 24.37
N GLU A 408 -18.78 -16.71 23.28
CA GLU A 408 -17.56 -17.54 23.18
C GLU A 408 -16.31 -16.75 22.77
N ARG A 409 -16.40 -15.43 22.55
CA ARG A 409 -15.20 -14.62 22.31
C ARG A 409 -14.38 -14.56 23.59
N SER A 410 -13.14 -15.03 23.51
CA SER A 410 -12.28 -15.30 24.65
C SER A 410 -11.82 -14.08 25.47
N SER A 411 -12.15 -12.83 25.08
CA SER A 411 -11.69 -11.64 25.84
C SER A 411 -12.46 -10.33 25.66
N TYR A 412 -13.12 -10.04 24.53
CA TYR A 412 -13.82 -8.75 24.35
C TYR A 412 -14.85 -8.75 23.19
N ALA A 413 -15.83 -7.85 23.27
CA ALA A 413 -16.77 -7.57 22.19
C ALA A 413 -16.16 -6.59 21.17
N PRO A 414 -16.36 -6.79 19.85
CA PRO A 414 -15.81 -5.92 18.82
C PRO A 414 -16.50 -4.55 18.80
N GLU A 415 -15.77 -3.54 18.36
CA GLU A 415 -16.31 -2.20 18.13
C GLU A 415 -16.73 -2.00 16.68
N VAL A 416 -17.98 -1.61 16.44
CA VAL A 416 -18.49 -1.32 15.09
C VAL A 416 -18.94 0.13 15.01
N LEU A 417 -18.38 0.85 14.03
CA LEU A 417 -18.67 2.24 13.73
C LEU A 417 -19.06 2.36 12.26
N TYR A 418 -20.26 2.89 12.00
CA TYR A 418 -20.72 3.18 10.66
C TYR A 418 -20.90 4.68 10.45
N PHE A 419 -20.27 5.18 9.39
CA PHE A 419 -20.50 6.49 8.84
C PHE A 419 -21.48 6.41 7.67
N TRP A 420 -22.44 7.33 7.61
CA TRP A 420 -23.43 7.42 6.54
C TRP A 420 -23.55 8.84 5.98
N GLU A 421 -23.95 8.95 4.71
CA GLU A 421 -23.95 10.22 3.98
C GLU A 421 -25.10 11.15 4.36
N LYS A 422 -24.84 12.46 4.36
CA LYS A 422 -25.85 13.52 4.50
C LYS A 422 -26.05 14.35 3.23
N HIS A 423 -25.23 14.14 2.20
CA HIS A 423 -25.40 14.79 0.91
C HIS A 423 -25.85 13.81 -0.16
N TYR A 424 -26.64 14.30 -1.12
CA TYR A 424 -26.98 13.52 -2.29
C TYR A 424 -25.73 13.19 -3.12
N SER A 425 -25.63 11.94 -3.48
CA SER A 425 -24.71 11.45 -4.48
C SER A 425 -25.32 11.59 -5.87
N GLN A 426 -24.49 11.86 -6.89
CA GLN A 426 -24.93 11.88 -8.28
C GLN A 426 -24.19 10.77 -9.03
N PRO A 427 -24.79 9.58 -9.19
CA PRO A 427 -24.18 8.48 -9.91
C PRO A 427 -23.80 8.92 -11.32
N ARG A 428 -22.66 8.44 -11.83
CA ARG A 428 -22.26 8.65 -13.21
C ARG A 428 -21.82 7.33 -13.81
N THR A 429 -22.33 7.00 -14.99
CA THR A 429 -21.85 5.83 -15.73
C THR A 429 -20.50 6.15 -16.38
N ARG A 430 -19.79 5.11 -16.81
CA ARG A 430 -18.50 5.26 -17.52
C ARG A 430 -18.60 6.07 -18.81
N ASN A 431 -19.79 6.08 -19.44
CA ASN A 431 -20.05 6.83 -20.66
C ASN A 431 -20.44 8.30 -20.38
N GLY A 432 -20.30 8.76 -19.13
CA GLY A 432 -20.61 10.12 -18.72
C GLY A 432 -22.10 10.40 -18.48
N VAL A 433 -22.96 9.38 -18.57
CA VAL A 433 -24.40 9.56 -18.30
C VAL A 433 -24.57 9.82 -16.81
N VAL A 434 -25.19 10.96 -16.51
CA VAL A 434 -25.40 11.44 -15.14
C VAL A 434 -26.76 10.97 -14.66
N GLY A 435 -26.78 10.20 -13.58
CA GLY A 435 -28.00 9.79 -12.89
C GLY A 435 -28.58 10.90 -12.04
N GLU A 436 -29.79 10.66 -11.53
CA GLU A 436 -30.45 11.57 -10.60
C GLU A 436 -29.69 11.70 -9.28
N LYS A 437 -29.82 12.85 -8.63
CA LYS A 437 -29.28 13.05 -7.28
C LYS A 437 -30.07 12.18 -6.31
N ILE A 438 -29.38 11.27 -5.63
CA ILE A 438 -29.98 10.29 -4.74
C ILE A 438 -29.13 10.07 -3.50
N LEU A 439 -29.79 9.77 -2.38
CA LEU A 439 -29.12 9.32 -1.18
C LEU A 439 -28.99 7.79 -1.29
N MET A 440 -27.80 7.35 -1.67
CA MET A 440 -27.44 5.96 -1.91
C MET A 440 -27.63 5.10 -0.66
N VAL A 441 -27.21 5.59 0.51
CA VAL A 441 -27.28 4.88 1.79
C VAL A 441 -27.76 5.82 2.89
N LYS A 442 -28.59 5.30 3.80
CA LYS A 442 -29.06 5.99 5.00
C LYS A 442 -28.51 5.29 6.24
N ASP A 443 -28.74 5.89 7.41
CA ASP A 443 -28.53 5.20 8.68
C ASP A 443 -29.20 3.81 8.65
N SER A 444 -28.42 2.77 8.89
CA SER A 444 -28.92 1.40 8.96
C SER A 444 -29.55 1.08 10.32
N ALA A 445 -29.44 1.99 11.30
CA ALA A 445 -29.88 1.83 12.67
C ALA A 445 -29.44 0.47 13.27
N THR A 446 -28.24 0.00 12.90
CA THR A 446 -27.73 -1.31 13.32
C THR A 446 -27.58 -1.31 14.85
N PRO A 447 -28.39 -2.11 15.57
CA PRO A 447 -28.33 -2.14 17.03
C PRO A 447 -26.94 -2.56 17.50
N GLY A 448 -26.39 -1.90 18.51
CA GLY A 448 -25.04 -2.18 19.01
C GLY A 448 -23.90 -1.66 18.13
N ALA A 449 -24.17 -1.01 16.99
CA ALA A 449 -23.17 -0.23 16.28
C ALA A 449 -23.29 1.26 16.65
N ARG A 450 -22.16 1.98 16.64
CA ARG A 450 -22.18 3.44 16.63
C ARG A 450 -22.46 3.90 15.21
N ASN A 451 -23.53 4.66 15.00
CA ASN A 451 -23.91 5.19 13.69
C ASN A 451 -23.74 6.71 13.70
N LEU A 452 -22.79 7.23 12.93
CA LEU A 452 -22.47 8.65 12.87
C LEU A 452 -22.76 9.22 11.47
N PRO A 453 -23.48 10.35 11.36
CA PRO A 453 -23.65 11.02 10.09
C PRO A 453 -22.36 11.73 9.67
N LEU A 454 -22.03 11.72 8.38
CA LEU A 454 -20.98 12.56 7.79
C LEU A 454 -21.59 13.55 6.80
N ASN A 455 -21.13 14.79 6.87
CA ASN A 455 -21.53 15.88 5.98
C ASN A 455 -20.85 15.77 4.59
N SER A 456 -21.06 14.63 3.93
CA SER A 456 -20.44 14.26 2.65
C SER A 456 -21.38 13.38 1.82
N ASP A 457 -21.09 13.28 0.52
CA ASP A 457 -21.68 12.28 -0.38
C ASP A 457 -20.94 10.92 -0.25
N HIS A 458 -21.55 9.86 -0.80
CA HIS A 458 -21.11 8.46 -0.77
C HIS A 458 -19.66 8.25 -1.21
N SER A 459 -19.20 9.04 -2.18
CA SER A 459 -17.85 8.90 -2.76
C SER A 459 -16.80 9.72 -2.03
N LYS A 460 -17.19 10.89 -1.50
CA LYS A 460 -16.28 11.84 -0.86
C LYS A 460 -16.06 11.58 0.62
N MET A 461 -16.87 10.76 1.28
CA MET A 461 -16.76 10.52 2.74
C MET A 461 -15.44 9.85 3.15
N VAL A 462 -14.71 9.30 2.19
CA VAL A 462 -13.38 8.68 2.37
C VAL A 462 -12.24 9.49 1.72
N LYS A 463 -12.50 10.72 1.29
CA LYS A 463 -11.56 11.59 0.56
C LYS A 463 -11.33 12.87 1.32
N TYR A 464 -10.14 13.01 1.91
CA TYR A 464 -9.82 14.14 2.77
C TYR A 464 -8.79 15.05 2.12
N SER A 465 -9.03 16.35 2.27
CA SER A 465 -8.20 17.39 1.65
C SER A 465 -6.79 17.43 2.26
N SER A 466 -6.70 17.26 3.57
CA SER A 466 -5.45 17.32 4.34
C SER A 466 -5.58 16.57 5.68
N ARG A 467 -4.49 16.52 6.46
CA ARG A 467 -4.52 16.00 7.85
C ARG A 467 -5.32 16.87 8.82
N SER A 468 -5.60 18.14 8.48
CA SER A 468 -6.43 19.06 9.28
C SER A 468 -7.86 19.17 8.75
N ASP A 469 -8.26 18.25 7.85
CA ASP A 469 -9.63 18.13 7.41
C ASP A 469 -10.49 17.63 8.59
N LEU A 470 -11.54 18.37 8.96
CA LEU A 470 -12.35 18.05 10.14
C LEU A 470 -12.97 16.64 10.06
N ILE A 471 -13.35 16.18 8.86
CA ILE A 471 -13.90 14.82 8.70
C ILE A 471 -12.78 13.79 8.93
N PHE A 472 -11.57 14.06 8.47
CA PHE A 472 -10.42 13.19 8.74
C PHE A 472 -10.11 13.15 10.24
N GLU A 473 -10.12 14.29 10.94
CA GLU A 473 -9.87 14.35 12.39
C GLU A 473 -10.90 13.51 13.16
N ASP A 474 -12.18 13.60 12.81
CA ASP A 474 -13.22 12.76 13.41
C ASP A 474 -12.96 11.27 13.15
N VAL A 475 -12.62 10.91 11.91
CA VAL A 475 -12.34 9.53 11.51
C VAL A 475 -11.09 8.98 12.22
N SER A 476 -9.98 9.72 12.19
CA SER A 476 -8.70 9.29 12.77
C SER A 476 -8.79 9.18 14.29
N ASN A 477 -9.49 10.09 14.97
CA ASN A 477 -9.71 10.01 16.41
C ASN A 477 -10.56 8.80 16.82
N ASN A 478 -11.57 8.43 16.01
CA ASN A 478 -12.34 7.22 16.26
C ASN A 478 -11.53 5.95 16.06
N ILE A 479 -10.72 5.87 15.00
CA ILE A 479 -9.81 4.72 14.78
C ILE A 479 -8.79 4.65 15.90
N LYS A 480 -8.21 5.78 16.30
CA LYS A 480 -7.25 5.87 17.41
C LYS A 480 -7.86 5.38 18.72
N GLY A 481 -9.09 5.78 19.03
CA GLY A 481 -9.81 5.30 20.20
C GLY A 481 -10.00 3.77 20.22
N MET A 482 -10.27 3.15 19.06
CA MET A 482 -10.32 1.68 18.96
C MET A 482 -8.94 1.04 19.19
N VAL A 483 -7.86 1.67 18.72
CA VAL A 483 -6.49 1.17 18.97
C VAL A 483 -6.10 1.30 20.44
N GLU A 484 -6.47 2.40 21.09
CA GLU A 484 -6.23 2.61 22.53
C GLU A 484 -7.01 1.59 23.37
N SER A 485 -8.29 1.37 23.07
CA SER A 485 -9.15 0.35 23.68
C SER A 485 -8.54 -1.06 23.61
N LEU A 486 -8.00 -1.43 22.44
CA LEU A 486 -7.27 -2.67 22.24
C LEU A 486 -6.06 -2.81 23.19
N ILE A 487 -5.25 -1.77 23.29
CA ILE A 487 -4.03 -1.77 24.12
C ILE A 487 -4.41 -1.91 25.60
N GLU A 488 -5.41 -1.17 26.07
CA GLU A 488 -5.93 -1.25 27.43
C GLU A 488 -6.41 -2.67 27.79
N LEU A 489 -7.12 -3.34 26.87
CA LEU A 489 -7.58 -4.71 27.05
C LEU A 489 -6.41 -5.69 27.17
N ARG A 490 -5.41 -5.55 26.31
CA ARG A 490 -4.19 -6.38 26.35
C ARG A 490 -3.43 -6.20 27.66
N ASP A 491 -3.23 -4.96 28.09
CA ASP A 491 -2.49 -4.64 29.31
C ASP A 491 -3.24 -5.16 30.55
N THR A 492 -4.57 -5.08 30.55
CA THR A 492 -5.38 -5.66 31.64
C THR A 492 -5.28 -7.19 31.68
N ALA A 493 -5.30 -7.87 30.52
CA ALA A 493 -5.18 -9.33 30.45
C ALA A 493 -3.81 -9.83 30.93
N LEU A 494 -2.74 -9.07 30.62
CA LEU A 494 -1.39 -9.34 31.12
C LEU A 494 -1.30 -9.16 32.65
N ALA A 495 -1.92 -8.10 33.19
CA ALA A 495 -1.95 -7.85 34.63
C ALA A 495 -2.76 -8.88 35.42
N SER A 496 -3.78 -9.50 34.81
CA SER A 496 -4.64 -10.51 35.46
C SER A 496 -4.11 -11.94 35.36
N SER A 497 -3.01 -12.19 34.64
CA SER A 497 -2.41 -13.52 34.55
C SER A 497 -1.70 -13.87 35.86
N PRO A 498 -2.04 -14.96 36.57
CA PRO A 498 -1.42 -15.27 37.85
C PRO A 498 0.07 -15.56 37.66
N VAL A 499 0.90 -14.72 38.25
CA VAL A 499 2.31 -15.03 38.49
C VAL A 499 2.31 -16.30 39.34
N ASN A 500 2.89 -17.39 38.81
CA ASN A 500 3.19 -18.58 39.59
C ASN A 500 4.31 -18.25 40.59
N ASP A 501 3.97 -17.47 41.62
CA ASP A 501 4.78 -17.38 42.83
C ASP A 501 4.40 -18.57 43.71
N THR A 502 5.24 -19.59 43.64
CA THR A 502 5.31 -20.59 44.69
C THR A 502 5.90 -19.91 45.91
N GLN A 503 5.05 -19.39 46.81
CA GLN A 503 5.37 -19.32 48.23
C GLN A 503 4.14 -19.06 49.11
N HIS A 504 4.08 -19.82 50.19
CA HIS A 504 3.12 -19.77 51.27
C HIS A 504 2.87 -18.37 51.83
N GLY A 505 1.60 -18.07 52.17
CA GLY A 505 1.29 -17.00 53.12
C GLY A 505 -0.19 -16.63 53.17
N ARG A 506 -0.87 -17.01 54.27
CA ARG A 506 -2.22 -16.54 54.64
C ARG A 506 -2.29 -15.02 54.74
N GLY A 507 -3.42 -14.43 54.31
CA GLY A 507 -3.99 -13.27 55.01
C GLY A 507 -4.56 -12.13 54.18
N ASN A 508 -5.87 -11.94 54.33
CA ASN A 508 -6.70 -10.73 54.23
C ASN A 508 -6.91 -10.00 52.89
N GLN A 509 -8.17 -10.12 52.44
CA GLN A 509 -8.89 -9.20 51.59
C GLN A 509 -8.88 -7.77 52.17
N THR A 510 -8.53 -6.80 51.33
CA THR A 510 -9.12 -5.45 51.39
C THR A 510 -9.34 -4.96 49.97
N THR A 511 -10.61 -4.71 49.67
CA THR A 511 -11.10 -4.14 48.41
C THR A 511 -10.79 -2.64 48.38
N LYS A 512 -10.07 -2.20 47.35
CA LYS A 512 -10.09 -0.80 46.90
C LYS A 512 -10.36 -0.77 45.41
N GLY A 513 -11.53 -0.24 45.07
CA GLY A 513 -11.97 -0.03 43.70
C GLY A 513 -11.08 1.00 43.01
N SER A 514 -10.58 0.63 41.84
CA SER A 514 -10.10 1.55 40.81
C SER A 514 -11.16 1.56 39.71
N SER A 515 -11.93 2.64 39.61
CA SER A 515 -12.88 2.85 38.52
C SER A 515 -12.11 3.31 37.27
N ALA A 516 -11.47 2.36 36.57
CA ALA A 516 -11.13 2.58 35.18
C ALA A 516 -12.43 2.53 34.38
N LEU A 517 -12.79 3.66 33.77
CA LEU A 517 -13.95 3.75 32.88
C LEU A 517 -13.65 2.95 31.60
N ARG A 518 -13.77 1.61 31.66
CA ARG A 518 -13.65 0.73 30.50
C ARG A 518 -14.67 1.19 29.45
N ARG A 519 -14.21 1.69 28.31
CA ARG A 519 -15.07 1.81 27.13
C ARG A 519 -15.50 0.39 26.75
N ARG A 520 -16.73 0.04 27.11
CA ARG A 520 -17.34 -1.25 26.81
C ARG A 520 -17.57 -1.33 25.30
N GLY A 521 -17.36 -2.50 24.71
CA GLY A 521 -17.59 -2.72 23.27
C GLY A 521 -19.00 -2.29 22.86
N THR A 522 -19.19 -2.01 21.57
CA THR A 522 -20.44 -1.39 21.11
C THR A 522 -21.64 -2.35 21.18
N PHE A 523 -21.39 -3.67 21.11
CA PHE A 523 -22.37 -4.72 21.33
C PHE A 523 -22.26 -5.26 22.76
N LEU A 524 -23.33 -5.17 23.53
CA LEU A 524 -23.44 -5.80 24.84
C LEU A 524 -23.65 -7.32 24.70
N SER A 525 -23.06 -8.08 25.62
CA SER A 525 -23.42 -9.49 25.80
C SER A 525 -24.84 -9.63 26.36
N GLU A 526 -25.50 -10.79 26.19
CA GLU A 526 -26.85 -11.01 26.75
C GLU A 526 -26.86 -10.85 28.28
N ASP A 527 -25.82 -11.33 28.96
CA ASP A 527 -25.72 -11.25 30.43
C ASP A 527 -25.56 -9.80 30.90
N GLU A 528 -24.91 -8.94 30.09
CA GLU A 528 -24.84 -7.50 30.33
C GLU A 528 -26.16 -6.79 30.01
N LEU A 529 -26.90 -7.25 28.99
CA LEU A 529 -28.21 -6.70 28.66
C LEU A 529 -29.19 -6.95 29.82
N ASP A 530 -29.21 -8.19 30.34
CA ASP A 530 -30.03 -8.58 31.48
C ASP A 530 -29.65 -7.80 32.74
N ALA A 531 -28.35 -7.57 32.98
CA ALA A 531 -27.86 -6.76 34.10
C ALA A 531 -28.12 -5.25 33.96
N THR A 532 -28.36 -4.75 32.74
CA THR A 532 -28.71 -3.33 32.49
C THR A 532 -30.22 -3.10 32.56
N LEU A 533 -31.01 -4.17 32.39
CA LEU A 533 -32.48 -4.17 32.45
C LEU A 533 -33.04 -4.55 33.83
N ALA A 534 -32.21 -5.09 34.72
CA ALA A 534 -32.50 -5.34 36.14
C ALA A 534 -32.12 -4.14 37.02
#